data_AF-A0A6J8CUI1-F1
#
_entry.id   AF-A0A6J8CUI1-F1
#
_cell.length_a   1.000
_cell.length_b   1.000
_cell.length_c   1.000
_cell.angle_alpha   90.00
_cell.angle_beta   90.00
_cell.angle_gamma   90.00
#
_symmetry.space_group_name_H-M   'P 1'
#
loop_
_entity.id
_entity.type
_entity.pdbx_description
1 polymer ?
#
loop_
_entity_poly.entity_id
_entity_poly.type
_entity_poly.pdbx_seq_one_letter_code
_entity_poly.pdbx_strand_id
1 'polypeptide(L)'
;MTNTTGALSGRGLIYSSELLRSLTFKDAMEISRKLNQFGDYEDTTDMSVDDWGERWNKSQTQFHVSRAHPMLEKHYHALTDGKSSLRIFLPLCGKSIDLKWLADKGHDVVGCEGVDLGCREFFEEQNIPYTTESIKGIDGLLYKATDGRKIAIYRCDYFKLSSNVIGTFDCVWDRGSFLIVFAYINVTIPLLKKNTKYLLDCFLVDNHVFGGPPFNCTEQDVKKYFGKACSSRKIDTKNAFTKWQESWGIKSFVEEVGWGGRFDSFNSNVAHGKGGRWALLLMKVLLQLSAASDWSYEGLHGLGHWDKEYPDCGRHHQSPIDIPNNPTLDQSIFMNFNGFENTNEFSLTLRNNGHTAVVKVDSANHSVFLTGNHLPGIIFKTMQFHFHWGKDSTSGSEHLVKGQSFPLEMHIVNYNYLVYKSIQEAMKHIDGLAVIAILFETTEEDNEDLRPLIEGLEKVKSKDSECSINSLSLSKLLPKNTRCFYRYEGSLTTPGCFESVTWTILSQTQTISERQLDKFRALCDDNGNHLIKFNNRPIQGIHGRKIYTTCKDQEPNYLWNNNF
;
A
#
# COMPACT_ATOMS: atom_id res chain seq x y z
N MET A 1 26.61 -27.45 29.41
CA MET A 1 25.70 -26.74 30.33
C MET A 1 25.97 -25.25 30.14
N THR A 2 25.13 -24.37 29.63
CA THR A 2 23.71 -24.37 29.23
C THR A 2 23.52 -23.23 28.21
N ASN A 3 22.72 -23.50 27.19
CA ASN A 3 22.27 -22.59 26.12
C ASN A 3 21.65 -21.28 26.65
N THR A 4 21.79 -20.19 25.88
CA THR A 4 20.69 -19.23 25.65
C THR A 4 20.85 -18.57 24.28
N THR A 5 20.10 -19.09 23.31
CA THR A 5 19.80 -18.49 22.00
C THR A 5 18.75 -17.39 22.18
N GLY A 6 19.12 -16.13 21.93
CA GLY A 6 18.17 -15.01 21.85
C GLY A 6 17.74 -14.76 20.41
N ALA A 7 16.55 -15.22 20.06
CA ALA A 7 15.93 -15.02 18.75
C ALA A 7 15.61 -13.53 18.51
N LEU A 8 16.17 -12.95 17.45
CA LEU A 8 15.76 -11.65 16.92
C LEU A 8 14.57 -11.85 15.98
N SER A 9 13.36 -11.81 16.54
CA SER A 9 12.11 -11.92 15.82
C SER A 9 11.65 -10.57 15.22
N GLY A 10 11.43 -10.57 13.90
CA GLY A 10 10.45 -9.77 13.14
C GLY A 10 10.15 -8.34 13.59
N ARG A 11 10.83 -7.35 13.02
CA ARG A 11 10.37 -5.95 13.02
C ARG A 11 9.29 -5.77 11.95
N GLY A 12 8.04 -5.67 12.37
CA GLY A 12 6.93 -5.19 11.55
C GLY A 12 6.82 -3.67 11.63
N LEU A 13 6.79 -3.01 10.47
CA LEU A 13 6.75 -1.55 10.31
C LEU A 13 5.52 -0.92 10.98
N ILE A 14 5.74 0.23 11.61
CA ILE A 14 4.76 1.12 12.20
C ILE A 14 4.84 2.39 11.36
N TYR A 15 3.79 2.73 10.62
CA TYR A 15 3.73 3.94 9.79
C TYR A 15 3.97 5.20 10.65
N SER A 16 4.61 6.23 10.08
CA SER A 16 4.81 7.50 10.79
C SER A 16 3.47 8.24 10.94
N SER A 17 3.25 8.89 12.09
CA SER A 17 1.98 9.53 12.45
C SER A 17 1.59 10.76 11.60
N GLU A 18 2.51 11.29 10.80
CA GLU A 18 2.27 12.44 9.90
C GLU A 18 1.67 12.01 8.56
N LEU A 19 1.96 10.79 8.13
CA LEU A 19 1.64 10.21 6.83
C LEU A 19 0.20 9.74 6.72
N LEU A 20 -0.36 9.24 7.82
CA LEU A 20 -1.75 8.79 7.90
C LEU A 20 -2.72 9.97 7.94
N ARG A 21 -2.22 11.14 8.36
CA ARG A 21 -2.98 12.39 8.37
C ARG A 21 -3.17 12.98 6.97
N SER A 22 -2.54 12.45 5.92
CA SER A 22 -2.79 12.91 4.54
C SER A 22 -3.83 12.08 3.79
N LEU A 23 -4.16 10.88 4.24
CA LEU A 23 -5.27 10.09 3.67
C LEU A 23 -6.59 10.82 3.90
N THR A 24 -7.45 10.82 2.87
CA THR A 24 -8.84 11.23 2.97
C THR A 24 -9.73 9.99 3.11
N PHE A 25 -10.94 10.17 3.64
CA PHE A 25 -11.95 9.10 3.66
C PHE A 25 -12.24 8.52 2.26
N LYS A 26 -12.15 9.35 1.20
CA LYS A 26 -12.31 8.92 -0.19
C LYS A 26 -11.21 7.93 -0.61
N ASP A 27 -9.94 8.25 -0.32
CA ASP A 27 -8.80 7.36 -0.62
C ASP A 27 -8.99 6.01 0.07
N ALA A 28 -9.45 6.08 1.32
CA ALA A 28 -9.77 4.96 2.15
C ALA A 28 -10.81 4.02 1.50
N MET A 29 -11.95 4.56 1.06
CA MET A 29 -13.03 3.78 0.47
C MET A 29 -12.68 3.19 -0.90
N GLU A 30 -11.89 3.90 -1.70
CA GLU A 30 -11.38 3.39 -2.98
C GLU A 30 -10.38 2.22 -2.78
N ILE A 31 -9.56 2.26 -1.72
CA ILE A 31 -8.69 1.14 -1.32
C ILE A 31 -9.54 -0.08 -0.92
N SER A 32 -10.62 0.12 -0.16
CA SER A 32 -11.51 -0.97 0.26
C SER A 32 -12.20 -1.63 -0.93
N ARG A 33 -12.68 -0.83 -1.90
CA ARG A 33 -13.24 -1.31 -3.17
C ARG A 33 -12.26 -2.17 -3.97
N LYS A 34 -11.02 -1.70 -4.12
CA LYS A 34 -9.97 -2.37 -4.92
C LYS A 34 -9.34 -3.62 -4.27
N LEU A 35 -9.40 -3.75 -2.95
CA LEU A 35 -8.93 -4.95 -2.24
C LEU A 35 -9.96 -6.09 -2.20
N ASN A 36 -11.21 -5.82 -2.59
CA ASN A 36 -12.26 -6.83 -2.68
C ASN A 36 -12.15 -7.59 -4.01
N GLN A 37 -11.40 -8.70 -4.05
CA GLN A 37 -11.02 -9.43 -5.26
C GLN A 37 -12.17 -10.05 -6.09
N PHE A 38 -13.45 -9.91 -5.72
CA PHE A 38 -14.55 -10.62 -6.39
C PHE A 38 -15.89 -9.86 -6.47
N GLY A 39 -15.88 -8.53 -6.36
CA GLY A 39 -17.08 -7.70 -6.49
C GLY A 39 -17.12 -6.94 -7.81
N ASP A 40 -17.33 -7.63 -8.94
CA ASP A 40 -17.78 -6.98 -10.18
C ASP A 40 -19.23 -6.54 -9.98
N TYR A 41 -19.44 -5.33 -9.44
CA TYR A 41 -20.72 -4.63 -9.54
C TYR A 41 -20.44 -3.16 -9.83
N GLU A 42 -20.82 -2.73 -11.04
CA GLU A 42 -20.62 -1.38 -11.58
C GLU A 42 -21.46 -0.29 -10.89
N ASP A 43 -22.24 -0.61 -9.84
CA ASP A 43 -23.27 0.28 -9.30
C ASP A 43 -23.16 0.55 -7.78
N THR A 44 -21.94 0.74 -7.28
CA THR A 44 -21.73 1.52 -6.06
C THR A 44 -20.78 2.66 -6.37
N THR A 45 -21.36 3.82 -6.65
CA THR A 45 -20.65 5.09 -6.78
C THR A 45 -19.66 5.26 -5.62
N ASP A 46 -18.41 5.57 -5.98
CA ASP A 46 -17.31 6.12 -5.17
C ASP A 46 -17.84 6.62 -3.81
N MET A 47 -17.61 5.93 -2.68
CA MET A 47 -18.22 6.33 -1.40
C MET A 47 -17.30 7.31 -0.64
N SER A 48 -17.30 8.59 -0.99
CA SER A 48 -16.68 9.63 -0.16
C SER A 48 -17.52 9.97 1.08
N VAL A 49 -17.04 10.86 1.96
CA VAL A 49 -17.89 11.41 3.04
C VAL A 49 -19.11 12.11 2.45
N ASP A 50 -18.99 12.68 1.24
CA ASP A 50 -20.09 13.36 0.57
C ASP A 50 -21.14 12.36 0.08
N ASP A 51 -20.74 11.20 -0.45
CA ASP A 51 -21.65 10.12 -0.87
C ASP A 51 -22.31 9.43 0.33
N TRP A 52 -21.55 9.26 1.42
CA TRP A 52 -22.12 8.84 2.70
C TRP A 52 -23.13 9.89 3.19
N GLY A 53 -22.78 11.17 3.12
CA GLY A 53 -23.67 12.30 3.40
C GLY A 53 -24.93 12.28 2.55
N GLU A 54 -24.85 11.86 1.29
CA GLU A 54 -26.01 11.72 0.41
C GLU A 54 -26.96 10.61 0.89
N ARG A 55 -26.43 9.47 1.36
CA ARG A 55 -27.24 8.42 1.99
C ARG A 55 -27.94 8.92 3.25
N TRP A 56 -27.24 9.70 4.07
CA TRP A 56 -27.83 10.37 5.24
C TRP A 56 -28.96 11.33 4.82
N ASN A 57 -28.75 12.15 3.79
CA ASN A 57 -29.78 13.05 3.27
C ASN A 57 -31.00 12.31 2.69
N LYS A 58 -30.81 11.08 2.19
CA LYS A 58 -31.88 10.19 1.72
C LYS A 58 -32.52 9.34 2.84
N SER A 59 -32.17 9.60 4.11
CA SER A 59 -32.61 8.83 5.28
C SER A 59 -32.30 7.33 5.19
N GLN A 60 -31.24 6.96 4.45
CA GLN A 60 -30.77 5.58 4.32
C GLN A 60 -29.87 5.20 5.50
N THR A 61 -30.40 5.31 6.71
CA THR A 61 -29.68 5.16 7.99
C THR A 61 -30.15 3.95 8.80
N GLN A 62 -30.71 2.93 8.14
CA GLN A 62 -31.36 1.75 8.75
C GLN A 62 -30.44 0.88 9.63
N PHE A 63 -29.12 1.13 9.61
CA PHE A 63 -28.14 0.49 10.50
C PHE A 63 -28.16 1.05 11.93
N HIS A 64 -28.83 2.19 12.16
CA HIS A 64 -29.08 2.73 13.50
C HIS A 64 -30.25 2.02 14.17
N VAL A 65 -30.09 1.82 15.47
CA VAL A 65 -31.10 1.21 16.34
C VAL A 65 -31.53 2.22 17.40
N SER A 66 -32.79 2.15 17.83
CA SER A 66 -33.39 3.09 18.80
C SER A 66 -33.03 2.80 20.27
N ARG A 67 -32.25 1.75 20.53
CA ARG A 67 -31.79 1.34 21.86
C ARG A 67 -30.31 0.97 21.80
N ALA A 68 -29.65 0.96 22.96
CA ALA A 68 -28.26 0.54 23.03
C ALA A 68 -28.07 -0.85 22.44
N HIS A 69 -26.92 -1.04 21.77
CA HIS A 69 -26.66 -2.22 20.99
C HIS A 69 -26.64 -3.46 21.91
N PRO A 70 -27.40 -4.53 21.62
CA PRO A 70 -27.47 -5.69 22.51
C PRO A 70 -26.11 -6.33 22.81
N MET A 71 -25.17 -6.28 21.86
CA MET A 71 -23.82 -6.80 22.07
C MET A 71 -23.00 -5.90 23.01
N LEU A 72 -23.18 -4.58 22.93
CA LEU A 72 -22.57 -3.65 23.89
C LEU A 72 -23.14 -3.89 25.28
N GLU A 73 -24.46 -3.99 25.42
CA GLU A 73 -25.12 -4.25 26.71
C GLU A 73 -24.63 -5.56 27.34
N LYS A 74 -24.62 -6.64 26.56
CA LYS A 74 -24.20 -7.98 27.00
C LYS A 74 -22.74 -8.00 27.43
N HIS A 75 -21.86 -7.31 26.70
CA HIS A 75 -20.41 -7.33 26.92
C HIS A 75 -19.88 -6.08 27.62
N TYR A 76 -20.76 -5.26 28.21
CA TYR A 76 -20.41 -4.02 28.90
C TYR A 76 -19.37 -4.23 30.01
N HIS A 77 -19.51 -5.31 30.79
CA HIS A 77 -18.53 -5.66 31.81
C HIS A 77 -17.17 -6.04 31.19
N ALA A 78 -17.15 -6.68 30.03
CA ALA A 78 -15.91 -7.01 29.32
C ALA A 78 -15.20 -5.77 28.75
N LEU A 79 -15.98 -4.75 28.37
CA LEU A 79 -15.47 -3.45 27.93
C LEU A 79 -14.92 -2.63 29.10
N THR A 80 -15.63 -2.59 30.24
CA THR A 80 -15.31 -1.66 31.34
C THR A 80 -14.49 -2.26 32.47
N ASP A 81 -14.46 -3.59 32.58
CA ASP A 81 -13.86 -4.30 33.73
C ASP A 81 -14.45 -3.81 35.07
N GLY A 82 -15.74 -3.43 35.05
CA GLY A 82 -16.47 -2.88 36.21
C GLY A 82 -16.04 -1.46 36.62
N LYS A 83 -15.12 -0.82 35.89
CA LYS A 83 -14.63 0.52 36.21
C LYS A 83 -15.62 1.59 35.75
N SER A 84 -15.69 2.68 36.49
CA SER A 84 -16.48 3.88 36.16
C SER A 84 -15.59 5.01 35.64
N SER A 85 -16.20 6.05 35.07
CA SER A 85 -15.50 7.27 34.60
C SER A 85 -14.39 7.03 33.57
N LEU A 86 -14.45 5.91 32.86
CA LEU A 86 -13.60 5.61 31.71
C LEU A 86 -13.86 6.58 30.57
N ARG A 87 -12.83 6.86 29.78
CA ARG A 87 -12.94 7.58 28.52
C ARG A 87 -13.10 6.59 27.37
N ILE A 88 -14.28 6.57 26.76
CA ILE A 88 -14.70 5.56 25.79
C ILE A 88 -14.82 6.18 24.41
N PHE A 89 -14.15 5.58 23.42
CA PHE A 89 -14.18 6.03 22.02
C PHE A 89 -15.14 5.21 21.18
N LEU A 90 -15.97 5.90 20.39
CA LEU A 90 -16.82 5.33 19.37
C LEU A 90 -16.40 5.88 18.00
N PRO A 91 -15.60 5.12 17.22
CA PRO A 91 -15.23 5.49 15.86
C PRO A 91 -16.44 5.49 14.93
N LEU A 92 -16.43 6.39 13.93
CA LEU A 92 -17.44 6.50 12.86
C LEU A 92 -18.88 6.29 13.39
N CYS A 93 -19.20 7.05 14.45
CA CYS A 93 -20.28 6.71 15.36
C CYS A 93 -21.67 6.98 14.81
N GLY A 94 -21.79 7.73 13.71
CA GLY A 94 -23.07 8.22 13.19
C GLY A 94 -23.88 8.87 14.30
N LYS A 95 -25.13 8.42 14.43
CA LYS A 95 -26.06 8.80 15.50
C LYS A 95 -26.27 7.71 16.54
N SER A 96 -25.24 6.91 16.80
CA SER A 96 -25.37 5.77 17.71
C SER A 96 -25.80 6.18 19.11
N ILE A 97 -26.94 5.63 19.55
CA ILE A 97 -27.47 5.77 20.90
C ILE A 97 -26.54 5.21 21.98
N ASP A 98 -25.57 4.36 21.60
CA ASP A 98 -24.54 3.82 22.47
C ASP A 98 -23.72 4.94 23.14
N LEU A 99 -23.53 6.07 22.46
CA LEU A 99 -22.87 7.27 23.01
C LEU A 99 -23.57 7.74 24.30
N LYS A 100 -24.89 7.92 24.21
CA LYS A 100 -25.72 8.36 25.34
C LYS A 100 -25.77 7.30 26.42
N TRP A 101 -25.97 6.04 26.05
CA TRP A 101 -26.11 4.94 27.01
C TRP A 101 -24.85 4.78 27.87
N LEU A 102 -23.66 4.89 27.28
CA LEU A 102 -22.40 4.85 28.02
C LEU A 102 -22.22 6.10 28.90
N ALA A 103 -22.61 7.28 28.43
CA ALA A 103 -22.52 8.50 29.20
C ALA A 103 -23.48 8.50 30.40
N ASP A 104 -24.69 7.96 30.24
CA ASP A 104 -25.66 7.74 31.33
C ASP A 104 -25.12 6.80 32.42
N LYS A 105 -24.13 5.96 32.09
CA LYS A 105 -23.39 5.14 33.07
C LYS A 105 -22.20 5.85 33.72
N GLY A 106 -22.02 7.14 33.45
CA GLY A 106 -21.02 7.99 34.09
C GLY A 106 -19.64 8.00 33.40
N HIS A 107 -19.58 7.59 32.14
CA HIS A 107 -18.36 7.62 31.33
C HIS A 107 -18.16 8.94 30.58
N ASP A 108 -16.91 9.25 30.22
CA ASP A 108 -16.58 10.30 29.26
C ASP A 108 -16.59 9.69 27.87
N VAL A 109 -17.57 10.04 27.04
CA VAL A 109 -17.85 9.34 25.79
C VAL A 109 -17.58 10.25 24.61
N VAL A 110 -16.72 9.77 23.71
CA VAL A 110 -16.23 10.54 22.57
C VAL A 110 -16.51 9.79 21.28
N GLY A 111 -17.25 10.42 20.38
CA GLY A 111 -17.49 9.96 19.02
C GLY A 111 -16.61 10.67 17.99
N CYS A 112 -16.41 10.04 16.83
CA CYS A 112 -15.95 10.71 15.61
C CYS A 112 -16.91 10.38 14.48
N GLU A 113 -17.32 11.38 13.71
CA GLU A 113 -18.23 11.19 12.57
C GLU A 113 -17.86 12.17 11.44
N GLY A 114 -17.92 11.73 10.19
CA GLY A 114 -17.62 12.59 9.04
C GLY A 114 -18.81 13.44 8.62
N VAL A 115 -20.03 12.91 8.77
CA VAL A 115 -21.27 13.51 8.29
C VAL A 115 -21.93 14.37 9.38
N ASP A 116 -22.02 15.66 9.09
CA ASP A 116 -22.59 16.66 10.01
C ASP A 116 -24.03 16.36 10.43
N LEU A 117 -24.85 15.84 9.49
CA LEU A 117 -26.22 15.45 9.77
C LEU A 117 -26.30 14.38 10.86
N GLY A 118 -25.39 13.39 10.86
CA GLY A 118 -25.38 12.35 11.90
C GLY A 118 -25.04 12.87 13.28
N CYS A 119 -24.15 13.87 13.37
CA CYS A 119 -23.87 14.55 14.63
C CYS A 119 -25.11 15.31 15.14
N ARG A 120 -25.77 16.08 14.28
CA ARG A 120 -26.96 16.86 14.65
C ARG A 120 -28.13 15.98 15.06
N GLU A 121 -28.48 14.99 14.23
CA GLU A 121 -29.57 14.06 14.51
C GLU A 121 -29.34 13.30 15.83
N PHE A 122 -28.10 12.93 16.16
CA PHE A 122 -27.82 12.34 17.47
C PHE A 122 -28.29 13.23 18.63
N PHE A 123 -27.84 14.49 18.68
CA PHE A 123 -28.17 15.35 19.80
C PHE A 123 -29.67 15.71 19.81
N GLU A 124 -30.24 15.98 18.64
CA GLU A 124 -31.63 16.39 18.48
C GLU A 124 -32.60 15.25 18.81
N GLU A 125 -32.41 14.05 18.24
CA GLU A 125 -33.28 12.89 18.50
C GLU A 125 -33.22 12.44 19.96
N GLN A 126 -32.07 12.64 20.62
CA GLN A 126 -31.88 12.28 22.02
C GLN A 126 -32.27 13.39 23.00
N ASN A 127 -32.74 14.53 22.50
CA ASN A 127 -33.08 15.72 23.29
C ASN A 127 -31.93 16.17 24.21
N ILE A 128 -30.69 16.09 23.71
CA ILE A 128 -29.49 16.51 24.44
C ILE A 128 -29.10 17.91 23.94
N PRO A 129 -29.20 18.96 24.77
CA PRO A 129 -28.77 20.29 24.37
C PRO A 129 -27.25 20.32 24.16
N TYR A 130 -26.78 20.96 23.09
CA TYR A 130 -25.38 20.94 22.69
C TYR A 130 -24.84 22.29 22.22
N THR A 131 -23.52 22.39 22.20
CA THR A 131 -22.76 23.49 21.59
C THR A 131 -21.84 22.96 20.50
N THR A 132 -21.42 23.83 19.58
CA THR A 132 -20.43 23.52 18.55
C THR A 132 -19.25 24.50 18.62
N GLU A 133 -18.05 23.99 18.38
CA GLU A 133 -16.84 24.81 18.26
C GLU A 133 -15.88 24.22 17.20
N SER A 134 -14.99 25.02 16.63
CA SER A 134 -14.00 24.52 15.67
C SER A 134 -12.95 23.64 16.36
N ILE A 135 -12.56 22.53 15.72
CA ILE A 135 -11.51 21.65 16.24
C ILE A 135 -10.15 22.31 16.05
N LYS A 136 -9.32 22.33 17.11
CA LYS A 136 -7.97 22.90 17.01
C LYS A 136 -7.05 21.97 16.21
N GLY A 137 -6.47 22.51 15.13
CA GLY A 137 -5.39 21.87 14.37
C GLY A 137 -5.82 21.00 13.19
N ILE A 138 -7.13 20.78 13.01
CA ILE A 138 -7.72 20.10 11.85
C ILE A 138 -9.02 20.80 11.46
N ASP A 139 -9.47 20.61 10.22
CA ASP A 139 -10.80 21.07 9.81
C ASP A 139 -11.89 20.19 10.42
N GLY A 140 -12.97 20.82 10.89
CA GLY A 140 -14.09 20.14 11.54
C GLY A 140 -14.69 20.87 12.74
N LEU A 141 -15.79 20.32 13.24
CA LEU A 141 -16.56 20.85 14.37
C LEU A 141 -16.61 19.85 15.52
N LEU A 142 -16.54 20.35 16.74
CA LEU A 142 -16.70 19.59 17.96
C LEU A 142 -18.08 19.88 18.55
N TYR A 143 -18.94 18.87 18.59
CA TYR A 143 -20.24 18.92 19.25
C TYR A 143 -20.08 18.48 20.71
N LYS A 144 -20.63 19.25 21.66
CA LYS A 144 -20.56 18.94 23.11
C LYS A 144 -21.91 19.06 23.79
N ALA A 145 -22.28 18.04 24.55
CA ALA A 145 -23.45 18.10 25.43
C ALA A 145 -23.29 19.19 26.51
N THR A 146 -24.41 19.81 26.88
CA THR A 146 -24.47 20.91 27.88
C THR A 146 -25.40 20.62 29.06
N ASP A 147 -26.02 19.44 29.10
CA ASP A 147 -26.92 18.97 30.16
C ASP A 147 -26.19 18.24 31.31
N GLY A 148 -24.87 18.36 31.37
CA GLY A 148 -24.01 17.69 32.36
C GLY A 148 -23.52 16.31 31.94
N ARG A 149 -24.02 15.73 30.84
CA ARG A 149 -23.44 14.51 30.26
C ARG A 149 -22.08 14.82 29.63
N LYS A 150 -21.15 13.87 29.76
CA LYS A 150 -19.83 13.94 29.11
C LYS A 150 -19.90 13.26 27.75
N ILE A 151 -20.52 13.93 26.80
CA ILE A 151 -20.60 13.47 25.41
C ILE A 151 -19.98 14.51 24.50
N ALA A 152 -19.03 14.08 23.68
CA ALA A 152 -18.42 14.90 22.65
C ALA A 152 -18.37 14.14 21.32
N ILE A 153 -18.77 14.77 20.20
CA ILE A 153 -18.61 14.19 18.86
C ILE A 153 -17.73 15.09 18.02
N TYR A 154 -16.62 14.54 17.53
CA TYR A 154 -15.71 15.20 16.61
C TYR A 154 -16.21 14.99 15.18
N ARG A 155 -16.82 16.03 14.61
CA ARG A 155 -17.25 16.08 13.22
C ARG A 155 -16.08 16.45 12.33
N CYS A 156 -15.34 15.46 11.86
CA CYS A 156 -14.15 15.64 11.02
C CYS A 156 -13.81 14.39 10.21
N ASP A 157 -12.87 14.54 9.27
CA ASP A 157 -12.25 13.40 8.61
C ASP A 157 -11.48 12.55 9.64
N TYR A 158 -11.91 11.29 9.81
CA TYR A 158 -11.36 10.35 10.78
C TYR A 158 -9.84 10.22 10.67
N PHE A 159 -9.29 10.26 9.46
CA PHE A 159 -7.85 10.09 9.21
C PHE A 159 -7.02 11.29 9.69
N LYS A 160 -7.65 12.44 9.99
CA LYS A 160 -6.99 13.60 10.58
C LYS A 160 -6.87 13.51 12.10
N LEU A 161 -7.53 12.54 12.74
CA LEU A 161 -7.46 12.38 14.19
C LEU A 161 -6.05 12.02 14.68
N SER A 162 -5.75 12.48 15.89
CA SER A 162 -4.55 12.08 16.62
C SER A 162 -4.72 12.32 18.10
N SER A 163 -3.84 11.74 18.93
CA SER A 163 -3.86 11.96 20.37
C SER A 163 -3.68 13.42 20.78
N ASN A 164 -3.07 14.25 19.94
CA ASN A 164 -2.96 15.70 20.17
C ASN A 164 -4.28 16.45 19.92
N VAL A 165 -5.16 15.89 19.11
CA VAL A 165 -6.46 16.48 18.76
C VAL A 165 -7.54 15.99 19.72
N ILE A 166 -7.60 14.68 19.93
CA ILE A 166 -8.71 14.02 20.61
C ILE A 166 -8.31 13.32 21.92
N GLY A 167 -7.02 13.32 22.27
CA GLY A 167 -6.50 12.61 23.44
C GLY A 167 -6.44 11.09 23.25
N THR A 168 -6.37 10.35 24.36
CA THR A 168 -6.33 8.88 24.39
C THR A 168 -7.48 8.29 25.18
N PHE A 169 -7.73 6.99 25.02
CA PHE A 169 -8.92 6.30 25.49
C PHE A 169 -8.63 5.05 26.30
N ASP A 170 -9.46 4.83 27.32
CA ASP A 170 -9.43 3.63 28.17
C ASP A 170 -10.15 2.46 27.51
N CYS A 171 -11.18 2.76 26.72
CA CYS A 171 -12.01 1.77 26.05
C CYS A 171 -12.36 2.20 24.63
N VAL A 172 -12.59 1.24 23.74
CA VAL A 172 -13.16 1.47 22.41
C VAL A 172 -14.34 0.53 22.21
N TRP A 173 -15.47 1.09 21.77
CA TRP A 173 -16.60 0.32 21.24
C TRP A 173 -16.68 0.60 19.74
N ASP A 174 -16.23 -0.34 18.93
CA ASP A 174 -16.16 -0.23 17.48
C ASP A 174 -17.20 -1.15 16.86
N ARG A 175 -18.24 -0.54 16.27
CA ARG A 175 -19.29 -1.26 15.57
C ARG A 175 -19.15 -1.02 14.07
N GLY A 176 -18.50 -1.95 13.38
CA GLY A 176 -18.36 -1.92 11.94
C GLY A 176 -17.44 -0.82 11.37
N SER A 177 -16.71 -0.06 12.19
CA SER A 177 -15.78 0.96 11.69
C SER A 177 -14.49 0.33 11.17
N PHE A 178 -14.08 -0.80 11.77
CA PHE A 178 -12.98 -1.63 11.26
C PHE A 178 -13.15 -2.05 9.78
N LEU A 179 -14.40 -2.10 9.31
CA LEU A 179 -14.78 -2.61 8.01
C LEU A 179 -14.63 -1.58 6.91
N ILE A 180 -14.46 -0.30 7.27
CA ILE A 180 -14.42 0.78 6.31
C ILE A 180 -13.06 0.77 5.58
N VAL A 181 -11.92 0.52 6.25
CA VAL A 181 -10.58 0.24 5.62
C VAL A 181 -9.56 -0.34 6.60
N PHE A 182 -8.65 -1.22 6.14
CA PHE A 182 -7.45 -1.66 6.90
C PHE A 182 -6.50 -0.52 7.37
N ALA A 183 -6.58 0.69 6.79
CA ALA A 183 -5.81 1.87 7.20
C ALA A 183 -6.32 2.53 8.50
N TYR A 184 -7.58 2.25 8.88
CA TYR A 184 -8.25 2.75 10.07
C TYR A 184 -7.46 2.47 11.36
N ILE A 185 -6.86 1.28 11.48
CA ILE A 185 -6.10 0.85 12.66
C ILE A 185 -4.94 1.79 12.99
N ASN A 186 -4.33 2.39 11.98
CA ASN A 186 -3.16 3.22 12.17
C ASN A 186 -3.50 4.57 12.83
N VAL A 187 -4.76 5.02 12.73
CA VAL A 187 -5.28 6.16 13.49
C VAL A 187 -5.70 5.69 14.88
N THR A 188 -6.38 4.55 14.97
CA THR A 188 -6.99 4.08 16.22
C THR A 188 -5.95 3.63 17.26
N ILE A 189 -4.93 2.86 16.88
CA ILE A 189 -3.90 2.33 17.81
C ILE A 189 -3.21 3.45 18.62
N PRO A 190 -2.74 4.55 18.00
CA PRO A 190 -2.16 5.68 18.73
C PRO A 190 -3.08 6.33 19.76
N LEU A 191 -4.40 6.20 19.61
CA LEU A 191 -5.39 6.74 20.54
C LEU A 191 -5.62 5.82 21.76
N LEU A 192 -5.13 4.58 21.73
CA LEU A 192 -5.32 3.62 22.83
C LEU A 192 -4.31 3.88 23.96
N LYS A 193 -4.78 3.94 25.20
CA LYS A 193 -3.90 3.86 26.37
C LYS A 193 -3.30 2.45 26.52
N LYS A 194 -2.38 2.28 27.46
CA LYS A 194 -1.96 0.94 27.90
C LYS A 194 -3.15 0.23 28.53
N ASN A 195 -3.27 -1.08 28.31
CA ASN A 195 -4.38 -1.90 28.84
C ASN A 195 -5.78 -1.48 28.38
N THR A 196 -5.90 -0.71 27.29
CA THR A 196 -7.19 -0.36 26.69
C THR A 196 -8.01 -1.61 26.40
N LYS A 197 -9.30 -1.56 26.71
CA LYS A 197 -10.27 -2.61 26.34
C LYS A 197 -10.95 -2.23 25.03
N TYR A 198 -10.79 -3.07 24.02
CA TYR A 198 -11.36 -2.85 22.70
C TYR A 198 -12.45 -3.90 22.47
N LEU A 199 -13.69 -3.47 22.35
CA LEU A 199 -14.81 -4.33 21.98
C LEU A 199 -15.15 -4.03 20.52
N LEU A 200 -14.89 -5.00 19.65
CA LEU A 200 -14.99 -4.87 18.19
C LEU A 200 -16.14 -5.76 17.70
N ASP A 201 -17.11 -5.17 17.01
CA ASP A 201 -18.25 -5.85 16.39
C ASP A 201 -18.07 -5.86 14.87
N CYS A 202 -17.81 -7.05 14.32
CA CYS A 202 -17.52 -7.33 12.92
C CYS A 202 -18.65 -8.11 12.26
N PHE A 203 -18.79 -8.01 10.93
CA PHE A 203 -19.80 -8.77 10.20
C PHE A 203 -19.16 -9.80 9.27
N LEU A 204 -19.70 -11.03 9.32
CA LEU A 204 -19.49 -12.04 8.31
C LEU A 204 -20.67 -12.01 7.34
N VAL A 205 -20.36 -11.70 6.09
CA VAL A 205 -21.33 -11.54 5.00
C VAL A 205 -20.72 -12.11 3.72
N ASP A 206 -21.57 -12.73 2.90
CA ASP A 206 -21.16 -13.23 1.60
C ASP A 206 -20.98 -12.06 0.61
N ASN A 207 -19.77 -11.53 0.58
CA ASN A 207 -19.41 -10.42 -0.29
C ASN A 207 -19.36 -10.79 -1.78
N HIS A 208 -19.52 -12.07 -2.15
CA HIS A 208 -19.73 -12.48 -3.55
C HIS A 208 -21.15 -12.15 -4.04
N VAL A 209 -22.08 -11.93 -3.11
CA VAL A 209 -23.48 -11.62 -3.42
C VAL A 209 -23.82 -10.16 -3.10
N PHE A 210 -23.17 -9.58 -2.08
CA PHE A 210 -23.38 -8.19 -1.68
C PHE A 210 -22.06 -7.42 -1.58
N GLY A 211 -21.83 -6.48 -2.49
CA GLY A 211 -20.59 -5.67 -2.55
C GLY A 211 -20.61 -4.38 -1.72
N GLY A 212 -21.70 -4.09 -1.01
CA GLY A 212 -21.87 -2.87 -0.22
C GLY A 212 -21.40 -3.00 1.23
N PRO A 213 -21.40 -1.91 2.01
CA PRO A 213 -21.15 -1.97 3.44
C PRO A 213 -22.36 -2.62 4.17
N PRO A 214 -22.12 -3.37 5.26
CA PRO A 214 -20.80 -3.63 5.83
C PRO A 214 -20.00 -4.68 5.04
N PHE A 215 -18.68 -4.54 5.03
CA PHE A 215 -17.78 -5.49 4.36
C PHE A 215 -17.50 -6.71 5.24
N ASN A 216 -17.26 -7.86 4.61
CA ASN A 216 -16.88 -9.09 5.29
C ASN A 216 -15.57 -8.93 6.07
N CYS A 217 -15.56 -9.35 7.33
CA CYS A 217 -14.38 -9.35 8.18
C CYS A 217 -14.29 -10.63 9.01
N THR A 218 -13.22 -11.39 8.77
CA THR A 218 -12.99 -12.65 9.47
C THR A 218 -12.10 -12.46 10.71
N GLU A 219 -12.11 -13.45 11.61
CA GLU A 219 -11.18 -13.52 12.73
C GLU A 219 -9.71 -13.51 12.28
N GLN A 220 -9.41 -14.05 11.09
CA GLN A 220 -8.07 -14.00 10.49
C GLN A 220 -7.68 -12.57 10.11
N ASP A 221 -8.61 -11.78 9.59
CA ASP A 221 -8.39 -10.36 9.28
C ASP A 221 -8.10 -9.59 10.57
N VAL A 222 -8.93 -9.75 11.59
CA VAL A 222 -8.70 -9.12 12.90
C VAL A 222 -7.30 -9.49 13.45
N LYS A 223 -6.92 -10.76 13.42
CA LYS A 223 -5.60 -11.21 13.89
C LYS A 223 -4.45 -10.64 13.03
N LYS A 224 -4.62 -10.60 11.72
CA LYS A 224 -3.62 -10.07 10.77
C LYS A 224 -3.31 -8.60 11.05
N TYR A 225 -4.33 -7.78 11.33
CA TYR A 225 -4.15 -6.33 11.47
C TYR A 225 -4.01 -5.85 12.91
N PHE A 226 -4.77 -6.40 13.87
CA PHE A 226 -4.64 -6.04 15.29
C PHE A 226 -3.57 -6.84 16.05
N GLY A 227 -3.24 -8.05 15.59
CA GLY A 227 -2.47 -9.03 16.39
C GLY A 227 -1.05 -8.61 16.80
N LYS A 228 -0.50 -7.55 16.20
CA LYS A 228 0.79 -6.97 16.61
C LYS A 228 0.68 -5.95 17.75
N ALA A 229 -0.46 -5.28 17.88
CA ALA A 229 -0.67 -4.21 18.86
C ALA A 229 -1.62 -4.60 19.98
N CYS A 230 -2.58 -5.48 19.67
CA CYS A 230 -3.61 -5.94 20.59
C CYS A 230 -3.67 -7.46 20.60
N SER A 231 -3.83 -8.06 21.78
CA SER A 231 -4.27 -9.45 21.90
C SER A 231 -5.75 -9.50 21.57
N SER A 232 -6.17 -10.26 20.56
CA SER A 232 -7.59 -10.44 20.22
C SER A 232 -8.09 -11.83 20.59
N ARG A 233 -9.36 -11.93 21.00
CA ARG A 233 -10.12 -13.19 21.09
C ARG A 233 -11.56 -12.95 20.69
N LYS A 234 -12.17 -13.87 19.95
CA LYS A 234 -13.63 -13.87 19.77
C LYS A 234 -14.30 -14.19 21.11
N ILE A 235 -15.34 -13.43 21.47
CA ILE A 235 -16.07 -13.61 22.73
C ILE A 235 -17.55 -13.95 22.51
N ASP A 236 -18.10 -13.65 21.33
CA ASP A 236 -19.51 -13.95 21.03
C ASP A 236 -19.80 -13.90 19.53
N THR A 237 -20.90 -14.55 19.15
CA THR A 237 -21.39 -14.59 17.77
C THR A 237 -22.91 -14.53 17.79
N LYS A 238 -23.51 -13.74 16.90
CA LYS A 238 -24.96 -13.58 16.78
C LYS A 238 -25.39 -13.66 15.33
N ASN A 239 -26.40 -14.47 15.04
CA ASN A 239 -27.11 -14.38 13.77
C ASN A 239 -27.91 -13.07 13.76
N ALA A 240 -27.52 -12.15 12.90
CA ALA A 240 -28.13 -10.84 12.73
C ALA A 240 -28.94 -10.75 11.43
N PHE A 241 -29.21 -11.89 10.79
CA PHE A 241 -29.97 -11.96 9.56
C PHE A 241 -31.43 -11.56 9.78
N THR A 242 -31.87 -10.52 9.06
CA THR A 242 -33.27 -10.06 9.04
C THR A 242 -33.76 -9.93 7.59
N LYS A 243 -35.05 -9.59 7.40
CA LYS A 243 -35.61 -9.27 6.07
C LYS A 243 -34.85 -8.15 5.35
N TRP A 244 -34.21 -7.25 6.10
CA TRP A 244 -33.40 -6.20 5.49
C TRP A 244 -32.14 -6.79 4.85
N GLN A 245 -31.42 -7.68 5.53
CA GLN A 245 -30.28 -8.40 4.96
C GLN A 245 -30.70 -9.33 3.82
N GLU A 246 -31.85 -10.00 3.94
CA GLU A 246 -32.43 -10.83 2.87
C GLU A 246 -32.64 -10.03 1.58
N SER A 247 -33.03 -8.74 1.68
CA SER A 247 -33.19 -7.84 0.53
C SER A 247 -31.90 -7.57 -0.24
N TRP A 248 -30.73 -7.87 0.34
CA TRP A 248 -29.44 -7.75 -0.31
C TRP A 248 -29.05 -9.00 -1.12
N GLY A 249 -29.90 -10.03 -1.14
CA GLY A 249 -29.66 -11.29 -1.84
C GLY A 249 -28.81 -12.30 -1.06
N ILE A 250 -28.27 -11.91 0.10
CA ILE A 250 -27.47 -12.79 0.96
C ILE A 250 -28.36 -13.77 1.76
N LYS A 251 -27.79 -14.93 2.14
CA LYS A 251 -28.49 -16.00 2.87
C LYS A 251 -28.13 -16.08 4.36
N SER A 252 -27.08 -15.35 4.76
CA SER A 252 -26.60 -15.31 6.13
C SER A 252 -25.95 -13.98 6.42
N PHE A 253 -26.14 -13.48 7.64
CA PHE A 253 -25.48 -12.28 8.13
C PHE A 253 -25.19 -12.47 9.61
N VAL A 254 -23.91 -12.48 9.98
CA VAL A 254 -23.47 -12.84 11.33
C VAL A 254 -22.63 -11.71 11.92
N GLU A 255 -22.99 -11.30 13.13
CA GLU A 255 -22.19 -10.41 13.98
C GLU A 255 -21.21 -11.26 14.79
N GLU A 256 -19.92 -10.94 14.74
CA GLU A 256 -18.89 -11.51 15.61
C GLU A 256 -18.28 -10.42 16.47
N VAL A 257 -18.28 -10.63 17.78
CA VAL A 257 -17.66 -9.69 18.72
C VAL A 257 -16.34 -10.22 19.24
N GLY A 258 -15.29 -9.44 19.02
CA GLY A 258 -13.94 -9.67 19.51
C GLY A 258 -13.57 -8.74 20.66
N TRP A 259 -12.71 -9.22 21.54
CA TRP A 259 -12.09 -8.45 22.63
C TRP A 259 -10.59 -8.28 22.38
N GLY A 260 -10.11 -7.03 22.43
CA GLY A 260 -8.73 -6.61 22.18
C GLY A 260 -8.08 -5.92 23.40
N GLY A 261 -6.85 -6.27 23.77
CA GLY A 261 -6.06 -5.57 24.81
C GLY A 261 -4.68 -5.15 24.32
N ARG A 262 -4.31 -3.87 24.46
CA ARG A 262 -2.99 -3.35 24.01
C ARG A 262 -1.84 -3.95 24.85
N PHE A 263 -0.80 -4.48 24.20
CA PHE A 263 0.37 -5.05 24.89
C PHE A 263 1.18 -4.02 25.72
N ASP A 264 1.84 -4.46 26.79
CA ASP A 264 2.63 -3.62 27.70
C ASP A 264 3.92 -3.02 27.09
N SER A 265 4.48 -3.64 26.05
CA SER A 265 5.82 -3.33 25.52
C SER A 265 5.80 -2.73 24.10
N PHE A 266 5.32 -1.49 23.97
CA PHE A 266 5.52 -0.71 22.75
C PHE A 266 6.09 0.66 23.11
N ASN A 267 7.35 0.91 22.74
CA ASN A 267 8.09 2.09 23.14
C ASN A 267 7.73 3.26 22.20
N SER A 268 6.90 4.19 22.69
CA SER A 268 6.53 5.41 21.99
C SER A 268 7.62 6.48 22.15
N ASN A 269 8.72 6.37 21.42
CA ASN A 269 9.72 7.44 21.34
C ASN A 269 9.99 7.77 19.87
N VAL A 270 9.05 8.47 19.22
CA VAL A 270 9.34 9.32 18.07
C VAL A 270 8.38 10.52 18.12
N ALA A 271 8.87 11.67 18.59
CA ALA A 271 8.64 13.00 17.99
C ALA A 271 9.04 14.10 18.98
N HIS A 272 9.81 15.08 18.50
CA HIS A 272 9.42 16.50 18.50
C HIS A 272 10.44 17.32 17.71
N GLY A 273 10.05 17.75 16.50
CA GLY A 273 10.70 18.81 15.74
C GLY A 273 9.64 19.81 15.30
N LYS A 274 9.79 21.06 15.72
CA LYS A 274 8.80 22.16 15.62
C LYS A 274 8.66 22.67 14.17
N GLY A 275 7.44 23.02 13.77
CA GLY A 275 7.15 23.61 12.46
C GLY A 275 7.18 25.15 12.43
N GLY A 276 7.25 25.70 11.20
CA GLY A 276 6.52 26.91 10.82
C GLY A 276 7.24 28.00 9.98
N ARG A 277 6.81 28.12 8.69
CA ARG A 277 6.33 29.35 7.97
C ARG A 277 7.16 30.03 6.84
N TRP A 278 6.64 29.86 5.60
CA TRP A 278 6.37 30.79 4.45
C TRP A 278 7.50 31.65 3.85
N ALA A 279 7.61 31.98 2.55
CA ALA A 279 6.92 31.72 1.27
C ALA A 279 7.78 32.39 0.15
N LEU A 280 7.41 32.17 -1.13
CA LEU A 280 7.84 32.87 -2.37
C LEU A 280 9.03 32.24 -3.14
N LEU A 281 8.73 31.38 -4.14
CA LEU A 281 8.82 31.76 -5.56
C LEU A 281 8.24 30.65 -6.45
N LEU A 282 7.08 30.93 -7.06
CA LEU A 282 6.53 30.24 -8.22
C LEU A 282 7.05 31.00 -9.45
N MET A 283 7.89 30.36 -10.27
CA MET A 283 8.00 30.46 -11.74
C MET A 283 9.41 30.15 -12.25
N LYS A 284 9.48 29.27 -13.26
CA LYS A 284 10.60 28.96 -14.16
C LYS A 284 11.85 28.29 -13.55
N VAL A 285 11.87 26.95 -13.51
CA VAL A 285 13.05 26.15 -13.91
C VAL A 285 12.58 24.82 -14.51
N LEU A 286 12.31 24.82 -15.82
CA LEU A 286 12.60 23.67 -16.68
C LEU A 286 14.03 23.93 -17.18
N LEU A 287 14.93 22.95 -16.99
CA LEU A 287 16.39 23.04 -17.15
C LEU A 287 17.14 23.99 -16.19
N GLN A 288 17.65 23.41 -15.09
CA GLN A 288 19.04 23.50 -14.63
C GLN A 288 19.17 22.81 -13.25
N LEU A 289 19.59 21.55 -13.28
CA LEU A 289 20.54 21.03 -12.29
C LEU A 289 21.86 20.89 -13.05
N SER A 290 22.73 21.89 -12.94
CA SER A 290 24.17 21.70 -13.14
C SER A 290 24.80 21.96 -11.76
N ALA A 291 25.51 21.05 -11.10
CA ALA A 291 26.19 19.85 -11.55
C ALA A 291 25.87 18.67 -10.62
N ALA A 292 25.17 17.66 -11.13
CA ALA A 292 25.56 16.29 -10.82
C ALA A 292 26.51 15.90 -11.95
N SER A 293 27.65 15.31 -11.66
CA SER A 293 28.50 14.72 -12.69
C SER A 293 27.64 13.81 -13.57
N ASP A 294 27.69 14.06 -14.88
CA ASP A 294 27.02 13.25 -15.90
C ASP A 294 27.53 11.82 -15.73
N TRP A 295 26.74 10.94 -15.14
CA TRP A 295 27.17 9.60 -14.81
C TRP A 295 27.02 8.69 -16.02
N SER A 296 27.85 7.67 -16.11
CA SER A 296 27.86 6.74 -17.23
C SER A 296 28.09 5.31 -16.74
N TYR A 297 27.85 4.32 -17.60
CA TYR A 297 28.24 2.93 -17.32
C TYR A 297 29.74 2.69 -17.59
N GLU A 298 30.38 3.54 -18.41
CA GLU A 298 31.79 3.45 -18.80
C GLU A 298 32.55 4.77 -18.59
N GLY A 299 33.88 4.72 -18.59
CA GLY A 299 34.70 5.93 -18.62
C GLY A 299 34.85 6.64 -17.27
N LEU A 300 35.14 7.94 -17.31
CA LEU A 300 35.56 8.74 -16.14
C LEU A 300 34.48 8.89 -15.06
N HIS A 301 33.21 8.76 -15.43
CA HIS A 301 32.05 8.75 -14.52
C HIS A 301 31.37 7.37 -14.50
N GLY A 302 32.13 6.33 -14.88
CA GLY A 302 31.69 4.95 -14.96
C GLY A 302 31.44 4.29 -13.61
N LEU A 303 30.98 3.04 -13.65
CA LEU A 303 30.60 2.21 -12.49
C LEU A 303 31.60 2.21 -11.32
N GLY A 304 32.91 2.29 -11.60
CA GLY A 304 33.98 2.31 -10.59
C GLY A 304 34.16 3.63 -9.83
N HIS A 305 33.36 4.65 -10.15
CA HIS A 305 33.43 5.99 -9.56
C HIS A 305 32.13 6.39 -8.84
N TRP A 306 31.05 5.62 -9.01
CA TRP A 306 29.74 5.97 -8.46
C TRP A 306 29.75 6.08 -6.94
N ASP A 307 30.48 5.24 -6.21
CA ASP A 307 30.58 5.31 -4.74
C ASP A 307 31.32 6.56 -4.23
N LYS A 308 32.20 7.14 -5.04
CA LYS A 308 32.92 8.39 -4.72
C LYS A 308 32.05 9.62 -4.96
N GLU A 309 31.29 9.62 -6.06
CA GLU A 309 30.44 10.74 -6.45
C GLU A 309 29.06 10.70 -5.76
N TYR A 310 28.56 9.48 -5.49
CA TYR A 310 27.28 9.18 -4.88
C TYR A 310 27.51 8.22 -3.70
N PRO A 311 27.78 8.73 -2.48
CA PRO A 311 28.19 7.91 -1.33
C PRO A 311 27.25 6.75 -0.99
N ASP A 312 25.95 6.91 -1.27
CA ASP A 312 24.95 5.86 -1.04
C ASP A 312 25.20 4.60 -1.90
N CYS A 313 25.90 4.73 -3.03
CA CYS A 313 26.30 3.60 -3.87
C CYS A 313 27.31 2.66 -3.20
N GLY A 314 28.01 3.11 -2.15
CA GLY A 314 28.96 2.32 -1.38
C GLY A 314 28.38 1.61 -0.15
N ARG A 315 27.06 1.66 0.05
CA ARG A 315 26.39 1.02 1.21
C ARG A 315 26.21 -0.50 1.03
N HIS A 316 25.56 -1.15 2.00
CA HIS A 316 25.53 -2.62 2.12
C HIS A 316 24.22 -3.29 1.68
N HIS A 317 23.17 -2.55 1.38
CA HIS A 317 21.91 -3.07 0.82
C HIS A 317 21.76 -2.68 -0.65
N GLN A 318 22.88 -2.71 -1.39
CA GLN A 318 22.91 -2.33 -2.79
C GLN A 318 22.36 -3.44 -3.71
N SER A 319 21.86 -3.02 -4.85
CA SER A 319 21.33 -3.86 -5.94
C SER A 319 22.11 -3.58 -7.23
N PRO A 320 22.14 -4.51 -8.20
CA PRO A 320 21.51 -5.85 -8.19
C PRO A 320 22.28 -6.88 -7.35
N ILE A 321 21.75 -8.10 -7.23
CA ILE A 321 22.42 -9.23 -6.55
C ILE A 321 22.35 -10.50 -7.42
N ASP A 322 23.21 -11.48 -7.11
CA ASP A 322 23.02 -12.86 -7.54
C ASP A 322 22.10 -13.59 -6.54
N ILE A 323 20.99 -14.13 -7.03
CA ILE A 323 20.06 -14.89 -6.21
C ILE A 323 20.75 -16.20 -5.78
N PRO A 324 20.89 -16.44 -4.46
CA PRO A 324 21.64 -17.59 -3.96
C PRO A 324 20.91 -18.91 -4.25
N ASN A 325 21.65 -20.01 -4.20
CA ASN A 325 21.10 -21.36 -4.42
C ASN A 325 20.01 -21.77 -3.42
N ASN A 326 20.03 -21.23 -2.20
CA ASN A 326 19.13 -21.60 -1.12
C ASN A 326 18.41 -20.38 -0.53
N PRO A 327 17.51 -19.72 -1.29
CA PRO A 327 16.69 -18.65 -0.75
C PRO A 327 15.70 -19.21 0.29
N THR A 328 15.23 -18.37 1.20
CA THR A 328 14.25 -18.79 2.21
C THR A 328 12.88 -18.97 1.57
N LEU A 329 12.37 -20.19 1.58
CA LEU A 329 11.01 -20.45 1.14
C LEU A 329 9.97 -19.79 2.06
N ASP A 330 9.10 -18.98 1.47
CA ASP A 330 7.92 -18.43 2.11
C ASP A 330 6.78 -18.31 1.10
N GLN A 331 5.95 -19.35 1.04
CA GLN A 331 4.81 -19.42 0.12
C GLN A 331 3.63 -18.55 0.56
N SER A 332 3.70 -17.93 1.73
CA SER A 332 2.66 -16.99 2.16
C SER A 332 2.78 -15.65 1.44
N ILE A 333 3.95 -15.35 0.86
CA ILE A 333 4.19 -14.10 0.12
C ILE A 333 3.46 -14.17 -1.24
N PHE A 334 2.68 -13.13 -1.54
CA PHE A 334 1.95 -12.95 -2.78
C PHE A 334 2.04 -11.51 -3.27
N MET A 335 1.76 -11.33 -4.55
CA MET A 335 1.70 -10.04 -5.21
C MET A 335 0.69 -10.10 -6.35
N ASN A 336 -0.07 -9.03 -6.54
CA ASN A 336 -1.06 -8.90 -7.60
C ASN A 336 -0.74 -7.66 -8.46
N PHE A 337 -0.98 -7.80 -9.75
CA PHE A 337 -0.89 -6.76 -10.75
C PHE A 337 -2.32 -6.34 -11.09
N ASN A 338 -2.68 -5.07 -10.87
CA ASN A 338 -4.06 -4.60 -11.01
C ASN A 338 -4.11 -3.55 -12.12
N GLY A 339 -5.07 -3.70 -13.06
CA GLY A 339 -5.26 -2.78 -14.19
C GLY A 339 -4.21 -2.92 -15.30
N PHE A 340 -3.38 -3.96 -15.28
CA PHE A 340 -2.29 -4.14 -16.26
C PHE A 340 -2.80 -4.51 -17.66
N GLU A 341 -4.02 -5.06 -17.73
CA GLU A 341 -4.76 -5.45 -18.92
C GLU A 341 -5.63 -4.32 -19.49
N ASN A 342 -5.89 -3.27 -18.70
CA ASN A 342 -6.84 -2.20 -19.04
C ASN A 342 -6.19 -1.11 -19.90
N THR A 343 -5.90 -1.40 -21.16
CA THR A 343 -5.19 -0.48 -22.08
C THR A 343 -5.84 0.90 -22.26
N ASN A 344 -7.12 1.06 -21.90
CA ASN A 344 -7.84 2.34 -21.98
C ASN A 344 -7.67 3.22 -20.73
N GLU A 345 -7.12 2.67 -19.64
CA GLU A 345 -6.97 3.36 -18.36
C GLU A 345 -5.58 4.01 -18.19
N PHE A 346 -4.68 3.79 -19.15
CA PHE A 346 -3.34 4.37 -19.14
C PHE A 346 -2.85 4.70 -20.56
N SER A 347 -1.88 5.61 -20.63
CA SER A 347 -1.12 5.91 -21.85
C SER A 347 0.36 5.63 -21.63
N LEU A 348 1.04 5.23 -22.71
CA LEU A 348 2.45 4.85 -22.68
C LEU A 348 3.28 5.79 -23.56
N THR A 349 4.34 6.34 -22.98
CA THR A 349 5.32 7.16 -23.72
C THR A 349 6.71 6.54 -23.57
N LEU A 350 7.24 6.04 -24.66
CA LEU A 350 8.61 5.53 -24.75
C LEU A 350 9.57 6.68 -25.03
N ARG A 351 10.69 6.71 -24.32
CA ARG A 351 11.78 7.65 -24.51
C ARG A 351 13.13 6.94 -24.38
N ASN A 352 14.08 7.29 -25.24
CA ASN A 352 15.49 7.02 -24.98
C ASN A 352 16.04 8.16 -24.12
N ASN A 353 16.46 7.88 -22.89
CA ASN A 353 17.00 8.93 -21.99
C ASN A 353 18.53 9.04 -22.01
N GLY A 354 19.20 8.39 -22.96
CA GLY A 354 20.67 8.29 -23.06
C GLY A 354 21.28 7.12 -22.29
N HIS A 355 20.53 6.52 -21.36
CA HIS A 355 20.99 5.38 -20.54
C HIS A 355 20.16 4.11 -20.73
N THR A 356 18.89 4.25 -21.09
CA THR A 356 17.94 3.15 -21.27
C THR A 356 16.78 3.56 -22.18
N ALA A 357 16.06 2.58 -22.72
CA ALA A 357 14.66 2.75 -23.09
C ALA A 357 13.80 2.83 -21.82
N VAL A 358 13.10 3.94 -21.61
CA VAL A 358 12.15 4.09 -20.50
C VAL A 358 10.75 4.35 -21.06
N VAL A 359 9.77 3.63 -20.55
CA VAL A 359 8.36 3.81 -20.89
C VAL A 359 7.64 4.37 -19.68
N LYS A 360 7.18 5.62 -19.78
CA LYS A 360 6.31 6.23 -18.78
C LYS A 360 4.91 5.63 -18.89
N VAL A 361 4.33 5.27 -17.74
CA VAL A 361 2.93 4.83 -17.61
C VAL A 361 2.13 5.97 -16.99
N ASP A 362 1.28 6.61 -17.79
CA ASP A 362 0.39 7.66 -17.31
C ASP A 362 -1.03 7.11 -17.16
N SER A 363 -1.37 6.70 -15.93
CA SER A 363 -2.66 6.09 -15.59
C SER A 363 -3.58 7.11 -14.91
N ALA A 364 -4.81 7.26 -15.42
CA ALA A 364 -5.84 8.07 -14.76
C ALA A 364 -6.25 7.44 -13.42
N ASN A 365 -6.51 8.24 -12.39
CA ASN A 365 -6.99 7.80 -11.06
C ASN A 365 -6.19 6.65 -10.42
N HIS A 366 -4.91 6.51 -10.75
CA HIS A 366 -4.03 5.46 -10.18
C HIS A 366 -4.59 4.05 -10.43
N SER A 367 -5.15 3.81 -11.62
CA SER A 367 -5.76 2.55 -12.03
C SER A 367 -4.77 1.38 -12.18
N VAL A 368 -3.49 1.67 -12.46
CA VAL A 368 -2.44 0.66 -12.62
C VAL A 368 -1.53 0.62 -11.39
N PHE A 369 -1.58 -0.48 -10.63
CA PHE A 369 -0.87 -0.58 -9.36
C PHE A 369 -0.60 -2.02 -8.92
N LEU A 370 0.35 -2.16 -7.99
CA LEU A 370 0.67 -3.41 -7.31
C LEU A 370 0.10 -3.43 -5.90
N THR A 371 -0.32 -4.63 -5.50
CA THR A 371 -0.63 -4.98 -4.11
C THR A 371 0.06 -6.29 -3.75
N GLY A 372 0.27 -6.54 -2.46
CA GLY A 372 0.90 -7.78 -2.01
C GLY A 372 1.28 -7.69 -0.54
N ASN A 373 1.43 -8.83 0.13
CA ASN A 373 2.05 -8.84 1.45
C ASN A 373 3.58 -8.81 1.30
N HIS A 374 4.27 -8.45 2.40
CA HIS A 374 5.72 -8.22 2.41
C HIS A 374 6.21 -7.14 1.41
N LEU A 375 5.31 -6.34 0.84
CA LEU A 375 5.62 -5.01 0.35
C LEU A 375 5.53 -4.03 1.53
N PRO A 376 6.32 -2.95 1.55
CA PRO A 376 6.36 -2.04 2.69
C PRO A 376 5.20 -1.02 2.71
N GLY A 377 4.25 -1.18 1.78
CA GLY A 377 3.03 -0.38 1.65
C GLY A 377 1.88 -1.22 1.09
N ILE A 378 0.69 -0.64 1.01
CA ILE A 378 -0.54 -1.34 0.60
C ILE A 378 -0.74 -1.27 -0.92
N ILE A 379 -0.49 -0.10 -1.51
CA ILE A 379 -0.65 0.16 -2.93
C ILE A 379 0.62 0.83 -3.46
N PHE A 380 1.21 0.24 -4.48
CA PHE A 380 2.31 0.83 -5.22
C PHE A 380 1.86 1.19 -6.63
N LYS A 381 1.77 2.49 -6.94
CA LYS A 381 1.35 2.94 -8.26
C LYS A 381 2.48 2.69 -9.27
N THR A 382 2.15 2.08 -10.40
CA THR A 382 3.08 1.91 -11.52
C THR A 382 3.37 3.27 -12.16
N MET A 383 4.64 3.61 -12.34
CA MET A 383 5.06 4.90 -12.92
C MET A 383 5.77 4.77 -14.25
N GLN A 384 6.65 3.78 -14.34
CA GLN A 384 7.43 3.53 -15.54
C GLN A 384 7.95 2.10 -15.54
N PHE A 385 8.35 1.64 -16.71
CA PHE A 385 9.26 0.51 -16.82
C PHE A 385 10.43 0.82 -17.76
N HIS A 386 11.56 0.18 -17.55
CA HIS A 386 12.78 0.36 -18.35
C HIS A 386 13.57 -0.94 -18.47
N PHE A 387 14.65 -0.92 -19.26
CA PHE A 387 15.31 -2.13 -19.73
C PHE A 387 16.82 -2.07 -19.56
N HIS A 388 17.41 -3.21 -19.21
CA HIS A 388 18.84 -3.43 -19.14
C HIS A 388 19.24 -4.56 -20.08
N TRP A 389 20.24 -4.33 -20.92
CA TRP A 389 20.74 -5.29 -21.90
C TRP A 389 22.26 -5.28 -21.94
N GLY A 390 22.81 -6.33 -22.55
CA GLY A 390 24.23 -6.48 -22.77
C GLY A 390 24.60 -6.43 -24.24
N LYS A 391 25.91 -6.51 -24.47
CA LYS A 391 26.52 -6.44 -25.81
C LYS A 391 26.12 -7.61 -26.72
N ASP A 392 25.75 -8.73 -26.12
CA ASP A 392 25.40 -9.99 -26.76
C ASP A 392 24.36 -10.70 -25.91
N SER A 393 23.91 -11.88 -26.33
CA SER A 393 22.79 -12.59 -25.69
C SER A 393 23.21 -13.48 -24.53
N THR A 394 24.50 -13.49 -24.18
CA THR A 394 25.04 -14.26 -23.06
C THR A 394 25.02 -13.48 -21.75
N SER A 395 24.76 -12.17 -21.81
CA SER A 395 24.74 -11.28 -20.65
C SER A 395 23.87 -10.05 -20.92
N GLY A 396 23.36 -9.40 -19.87
CA GLY A 396 22.61 -8.15 -20.02
C GLY A 396 21.69 -7.79 -18.86
N SER A 397 21.22 -8.80 -18.14
CA SER A 397 20.51 -8.63 -16.89
C SER A 397 21.42 -7.99 -15.84
N GLU A 398 20.80 -7.24 -14.94
CA GLU A 398 21.44 -6.73 -13.73
C GLU A 398 21.48 -7.83 -12.67
N HIS A 399 20.35 -8.49 -12.43
CA HIS A 399 20.28 -9.63 -11.53
C HIS A 399 20.83 -10.89 -12.18
N LEU A 400 21.43 -11.73 -11.35
CA LEU A 400 21.77 -13.11 -11.71
C LEU A 400 20.88 -14.07 -10.93
N VAL A 401 20.62 -15.24 -11.49
CA VAL A 401 19.95 -16.33 -10.79
C VAL A 401 20.89 -17.52 -10.75
N LYS A 402 21.39 -17.86 -9.55
CA LYS A 402 22.32 -18.97 -9.35
C LYS A 402 23.57 -18.84 -10.26
N GLY A 403 24.08 -17.62 -10.39
CA GLY A 403 25.24 -17.26 -11.22
C GLY A 403 24.94 -17.06 -12.71
N GLN A 404 23.70 -17.26 -13.17
CA GLN A 404 23.32 -17.10 -14.57
C GLN A 404 22.83 -15.68 -14.87
N SER A 405 23.40 -15.06 -15.91
CA SER A 405 22.90 -13.81 -16.51
C SER A 405 21.93 -14.11 -17.66
N PHE A 406 21.10 -13.13 -17.99
CA PHE A 406 20.09 -13.19 -19.04
C PHE A 406 20.33 -12.06 -20.06
N PRO A 407 19.92 -12.21 -21.33
CA PRO A 407 20.16 -11.20 -22.37
C PRO A 407 19.51 -9.83 -22.11
N LEU A 408 18.38 -9.80 -21.40
CA LEU A 408 17.61 -8.59 -21.15
C LEU A 408 16.88 -8.71 -19.80
N GLU A 409 16.79 -7.60 -19.08
CA GLU A 409 16.01 -7.46 -17.86
C GLU A 409 15.13 -6.21 -17.93
N MET A 410 13.84 -6.35 -17.64
CA MET A 410 12.90 -5.24 -17.53
C MET A 410 12.61 -4.94 -16.07
N HIS A 411 12.64 -3.66 -15.69
CA HIS A 411 12.25 -3.17 -14.38
C HIS A 411 10.95 -2.39 -14.45
N ILE A 412 9.91 -2.84 -13.75
CA ILE A 412 8.68 -2.08 -13.54
C ILE A 412 8.78 -1.37 -12.20
N VAL A 413 8.81 -0.03 -12.24
CA VAL A 413 9.00 0.81 -11.06
C VAL A 413 7.67 1.32 -10.54
N ASN A 414 7.43 1.01 -9.26
CA ASN A 414 6.23 1.37 -8.55
C ASN A 414 6.62 2.08 -7.25
N TYR A 415 5.86 3.08 -6.84
CA TYR A 415 6.13 3.81 -5.61
C TYR A 415 4.93 3.76 -4.67
N ASN A 416 5.21 3.84 -3.38
CA ASN A 416 4.22 3.78 -2.31
C ASN A 416 3.32 5.04 -2.34
N TYR A 417 2.30 4.97 -3.18
CA TYR A 417 1.49 6.13 -3.58
C TYR A 417 0.67 6.70 -2.42
N LEU A 418 0.23 5.84 -1.51
CA LEU A 418 -0.54 6.26 -0.33
C LEU A 418 0.29 7.03 0.69
N VAL A 419 1.61 6.92 0.58
CA VAL A 419 2.59 7.45 1.53
C VAL A 419 3.24 8.70 0.95
N TYR A 420 3.76 8.62 -0.27
CA TYR A 420 4.54 9.69 -0.87
C TYR A 420 3.75 10.43 -1.95
N LYS A 421 3.85 11.76 -1.96
CA LYS A 421 3.17 12.58 -2.99
C LYS A 421 3.80 12.42 -4.36
N SER A 422 5.05 11.96 -4.40
CA SER A 422 5.82 11.82 -5.63
C SER A 422 6.84 10.70 -5.49
N ILE A 423 7.24 10.14 -6.63
CA ILE A 423 8.32 9.14 -6.67
C ILE A 423 9.67 9.73 -6.22
N GLN A 424 9.90 11.04 -6.44
CA GLN A 424 11.12 11.74 -6.02
C GLN A 424 11.26 11.84 -4.50
N GLU A 425 10.13 11.94 -3.81
CA GLU A 425 10.09 11.84 -2.35
C GLU A 425 10.27 10.37 -1.94
N ALA A 426 9.48 9.47 -2.52
CA ALA A 426 9.48 8.05 -2.18
C ALA A 426 10.87 7.41 -2.25
N MET A 427 11.64 7.66 -3.31
CA MET A 427 12.96 7.05 -3.51
C MET A 427 13.98 7.35 -2.41
N LYS A 428 13.72 8.30 -1.52
CA LYS A 428 14.63 8.64 -0.41
C LYS A 428 14.34 7.84 0.86
N HIS A 429 13.33 6.99 0.84
CA HIS A 429 12.83 6.27 2.02
C HIS A 429 12.80 4.75 1.79
N ILE A 430 13.12 3.98 2.82
CA ILE A 430 13.28 2.52 2.76
C ILE A 430 12.00 1.77 2.31
N ASP A 431 10.84 2.35 2.51
CA ASP A 431 9.51 1.85 2.13
C ASP A 431 8.95 2.52 0.85
N GLY A 432 9.82 3.21 0.12
CA GLY A 432 9.46 4.08 -1.00
C GLY A 432 9.02 3.34 -2.24
N LEU A 433 9.77 2.32 -2.65
CA LEU A 433 9.64 1.71 -3.96
C LEU A 433 9.43 0.19 -3.89
N ALA A 434 8.61 -0.30 -4.81
CA ALA A 434 8.52 -1.72 -5.14
C ALA A 434 8.88 -1.87 -6.63
N VAL A 435 9.96 -2.60 -6.92
CA VAL A 435 10.43 -2.78 -8.29
C VAL A 435 10.34 -4.25 -8.68
N ILE A 436 9.75 -4.50 -9.84
CA ILE A 436 9.61 -5.85 -10.41
C ILE A 436 10.65 -6.04 -11.49
N ALA A 437 11.51 -7.03 -11.34
CA ALA A 437 12.45 -7.47 -12.35
C ALA A 437 11.86 -8.65 -13.13
N ILE A 438 11.90 -8.55 -14.46
CA ILE A 438 11.50 -9.60 -15.40
C ILE A 438 12.69 -9.92 -16.27
N LEU A 439 13.17 -11.15 -16.15
CA LEU A 439 14.30 -11.66 -16.94
C LEU A 439 13.78 -12.20 -18.27
N PHE A 440 14.58 -12.05 -19.33
CA PHE A 440 14.22 -12.54 -20.66
C PHE A 440 15.18 -13.62 -21.14
N GLU A 441 14.69 -14.54 -21.95
CA GLU A 441 15.49 -15.54 -22.67
C GLU A 441 15.31 -15.40 -24.18
N THR A 442 16.34 -15.79 -24.93
CA THR A 442 16.31 -15.69 -26.39
C THR A 442 15.57 -16.86 -27.03
N THR A 443 14.67 -16.57 -27.96
CA THR A 443 13.98 -17.56 -28.82
C THR A 443 14.25 -17.28 -30.30
N GLU A 444 14.03 -18.28 -31.15
CA GLU A 444 14.14 -18.11 -32.62
C GLU A 444 13.04 -17.19 -33.18
N GLU A 445 11.84 -17.32 -32.64
CA GLU A 445 10.65 -16.57 -33.04
C GLU A 445 10.56 -15.24 -32.31
N ASP A 446 10.03 -14.23 -33.02
CA ASP A 446 9.72 -12.93 -32.44
C ASP A 446 8.57 -13.05 -31.44
N ASN A 447 8.69 -12.32 -30.34
CA ASN A 447 7.60 -12.18 -29.39
C ASN A 447 6.63 -11.09 -29.89
N GLU A 448 5.51 -11.50 -30.47
CA GLU A 448 4.49 -10.58 -30.99
C GLU A 448 3.90 -9.65 -29.92
N ASP A 449 3.87 -10.07 -28.66
CA ASP A 449 3.40 -9.24 -27.55
C ASP A 449 4.33 -8.03 -27.31
N LEU A 450 5.61 -8.10 -27.73
CA LEU A 450 6.57 -6.99 -27.67
C LEU A 450 6.51 -6.09 -28.92
N ARG A 451 5.82 -6.48 -30.00
CA ARG A 451 5.86 -5.77 -31.28
C ARG A 451 5.63 -4.25 -31.17
N PRO A 452 4.62 -3.74 -30.43
CA PRO A 452 4.41 -2.29 -30.30
C PRO A 452 5.60 -1.55 -29.66
N LEU A 453 6.28 -2.20 -28.70
CA LEU A 453 7.49 -1.66 -28.07
C LEU A 453 8.65 -1.65 -29.07
N ILE A 454 8.86 -2.75 -29.78
CA ILE A 454 9.96 -2.90 -30.76
C ILE A 454 9.83 -1.87 -31.89
N GLU A 455 8.63 -1.66 -32.43
CA GLU A 455 8.36 -0.59 -33.41
C GLU A 455 8.60 0.81 -32.83
N GLY A 456 8.36 1.00 -31.53
CA GLY A 456 8.68 2.22 -30.81
C GLY A 456 10.18 2.48 -30.73
N LEU A 457 10.99 1.46 -30.40
CA LEU A 457 12.45 1.57 -30.30
C LEU A 457 13.09 2.06 -31.60
N GLU A 458 12.55 1.66 -32.75
CA GLU A 458 13.04 2.14 -34.05
C GLU A 458 12.87 3.64 -34.26
N LYS A 459 11.88 4.25 -33.60
CA LYS A 459 11.57 5.68 -33.66
C LYS A 459 12.38 6.49 -32.66
N VAL A 460 12.89 5.85 -31.59
CA VAL A 460 13.58 6.54 -30.48
C VAL A 460 15.09 6.25 -30.39
N LYS A 461 15.76 6.02 -31.52
CA LYS A 461 17.20 5.67 -31.53
C LYS A 461 18.08 6.72 -30.86
N SER A 462 17.83 8.00 -31.10
CA SER A 462 18.64 9.09 -30.55
C SER A 462 18.27 9.40 -29.10
N LYS A 463 19.24 9.83 -28.28
CA LYS A 463 18.94 10.38 -26.95
C LYS A 463 17.86 11.45 -27.02
N ASP A 464 16.99 11.45 -26.01
CA ASP A 464 15.88 12.37 -25.78
C ASP A 464 14.75 12.31 -26.82
N SER A 465 14.85 11.43 -27.81
CA SER A 465 13.71 11.14 -28.69
C SER A 465 12.64 10.32 -27.94
N GLU A 466 11.38 10.61 -28.24
CA GLU A 466 10.22 10.01 -27.60
C GLU A 466 9.11 9.68 -28.61
N CYS A 467 8.30 8.67 -28.30
CA CYS A 467 7.10 8.34 -29.05
C CYS A 467 6.03 7.70 -28.15
N SER A 468 4.75 7.87 -28.50
CA SER A 468 3.67 7.13 -27.86
C SER A 468 3.64 5.68 -28.34
N ILE A 469 3.40 4.75 -27.42
CA ILE A 469 3.10 3.35 -27.74
C ILE A 469 1.60 3.14 -27.62
N ASN A 470 0.97 2.70 -28.70
CA ASN A 470 -0.46 2.39 -28.73
C ASN A 470 -0.66 0.87 -28.58
N SER A 471 -1.76 0.47 -27.95
CA SER A 471 -2.24 -0.92 -27.94
C SER A 471 -1.30 -1.95 -27.28
N LEU A 472 -0.36 -1.52 -26.43
CA LEU A 472 0.45 -2.43 -25.61
C LEU A 472 -0.21 -2.65 -24.24
N SER A 473 -0.56 -3.91 -23.95
CA SER A 473 -1.02 -4.32 -22.63
C SER A 473 0.18 -4.64 -21.72
N LEU A 474 0.19 -4.12 -20.49
CA LEU A 474 1.27 -4.40 -19.54
C LEU A 474 1.23 -5.85 -19.05
N SER A 475 0.06 -6.47 -19.01
CA SER A 475 -0.06 -7.89 -18.61
C SER A 475 0.65 -8.84 -19.59
N LYS A 476 0.81 -8.41 -20.85
CA LYS A 476 1.54 -9.15 -21.90
C LYS A 476 3.06 -9.07 -21.76
N LEU A 477 3.57 -8.11 -21.00
CA LEU A 477 5.00 -8.01 -20.66
C LEU A 477 5.39 -8.93 -19.50
N LEU A 478 4.41 -9.50 -18.79
CA LEU A 478 4.63 -10.40 -17.67
C LEU A 478 4.80 -11.85 -18.17
N PRO A 479 5.59 -12.68 -17.48
CA PRO A 479 5.60 -14.12 -17.72
C PRO A 479 4.24 -14.73 -17.33
N LYS A 480 3.93 -15.91 -17.87
CA LYS A 480 2.65 -16.61 -17.62
C LYS A 480 2.42 -16.88 -16.12
N ASN A 481 3.48 -17.22 -15.39
CA ASN A 481 3.46 -17.43 -13.96
C ASN A 481 4.13 -16.27 -13.23
N THR A 482 3.31 -15.42 -12.62
CA THR A 482 3.75 -14.31 -11.77
C THR A 482 3.74 -14.63 -10.28
N ARG A 483 3.32 -15.85 -9.89
CA ARG A 483 3.25 -16.31 -8.49
C ARG A 483 4.58 -16.84 -7.97
N CYS A 484 5.47 -17.27 -8.87
CA CYS A 484 6.83 -17.66 -8.52
C CYS A 484 7.81 -16.50 -8.66
N PHE A 485 8.42 -16.08 -7.56
CA PHE A 485 9.38 -15.00 -7.55
C PHE A 485 10.31 -15.03 -6.33
N TYR A 486 11.40 -14.27 -6.45
CA TYR A 486 12.30 -13.94 -5.35
C TYR A 486 12.01 -12.55 -4.81
N ARG A 487 12.19 -12.33 -3.50
CA ARG A 487 11.91 -11.05 -2.83
C ARG A 487 13.05 -10.66 -1.90
N TYR A 488 13.52 -9.41 -1.99
CA TYR A 488 14.53 -8.87 -1.09
C TYR A 488 14.49 -7.33 -0.97
N GLU A 489 15.12 -6.80 0.08
CA GLU A 489 15.31 -5.36 0.27
C GLU A 489 16.65 -4.91 -0.33
N GLY A 490 16.61 -3.89 -1.17
CA GLY A 490 17.76 -3.43 -1.94
C GLY A 490 17.71 -1.95 -2.29
N SER A 491 18.40 -1.59 -3.36
CA SER A 491 18.56 -0.21 -3.79
C SER A 491 18.09 0.03 -5.22
N LEU A 492 18.08 1.30 -5.62
CA LEU A 492 18.19 1.68 -7.03
C LEU A 492 19.52 1.16 -7.60
N THR A 493 19.52 0.82 -8.89
CA THR A 493 20.70 0.30 -9.62
C THR A 493 21.39 1.37 -10.46
N THR A 494 20.96 2.63 -10.34
CA THR A 494 21.59 3.80 -10.96
C THR A 494 22.01 4.83 -9.89
N PRO A 495 22.88 5.79 -10.24
CA PRO A 495 23.40 6.78 -9.30
C PRO A 495 22.36 7.51 -8.45
N GLY A 496 22.73 7.79 -7.21
CA GLY A 496 21.81 8.03 -6.10
C GLY A 496 21.62 6.77 -5.26
N CYS A 497 21.54 5.59 -5.88
CA CYS A 497 21.69 4.28 -5.23
C CYS A 497 20.91 4.08 -3.92
N PHE A 498 19.78 4.77 -3.76
CA PHE A 498 19.06 4.80 -2.50
C PHE A 498 18.57 3.40 -2.15
N GLU A 499 18.81 2.96 -0.91
CA GLU A 499 18.37 1.69 -0.32
C GLU A 499 16.86 1.75 0.01
N SER A 500 16.05 2.03 -1.01
CA SER A 500 14.62 2.36 -0.93
C SER A 500 13.72 1.35 -1.62
N VAL A 501 14.28 0.23 -2.10
CA VAL A 501 13.61 -0.67 -3.04
C VAL A 501 13.32 -2.02 -2.41
N THR A 502 12.05 -2.41 -2.44
CA THR A 502 11.65 -3.81 -2.26
C THR A 502 11.58 -4.49 -3.62
N TRP A 503 12.55 -5.35 -3.91
CA TRP A 503 12.70 -6.03 -5.19
C TRP A 503 11.85 -7.30 -5.27
N THR A 504 11.22 -7.51 -6.42
CA THR A 504 10.60 -8.79 -6.79
C THR A 504 11.13 -9.26 -8.13
N ILE A 505 11.86 -10.37 -8.15
CA ILE A 505 12.40 -10.96 -9.39
C ILE A 505 11.50 -12.13 -9.77
N LEU A 506 10.76 -12.03 -10.88
CA LEU A 506 9.93 -13.13 -11.36
C LEU A 506 10.83 -14.29 -11.80
N SER A 507 10.51 -15.51 -11.35
CA SER A 507 11.38 -16.66 -11.60
C SER A 507 11.24 -17.20 -13.02
N GLN A 508 10.07 -17.03 -13.64
CA GLN A 508 9.85 -17.40 -15.03
C GLN A 508 10.29 -16.26 -15.94
N THR A 509 11.08 -16.60 -16.95
CA THR A 509 11.54 -15.69 -18.01
C THR A 509 10.41 -15.33 -18.98
N GLN A 510 10.54 -14.17 -19.61
CA GLN A 510 9.81 -13.82 -20.83
C GLN A 510 10.71 -14.07 -22.06
N THR A 511 10.14 -14.18 -23.25
CA THR A 511 10.92 -14.48 -24.46
C THR A 511 11.15 -13.23 -25.30
N ILE A 512 12.27 -13.19 -26.01
CA ILE A 512 12.61 -12.18 -27.01
C ILE A 512 13.46 -12.82 -28.10
N SER A 513 13.34 -12.40 -29.36
CA SER A 513 14.26 -12.86 -30.40
C SER A 513 15.53 -12.03 -30.46
N GLU A 514 16.59 -12.58 -31.06
CA GLU A 514 17.82 -11.82 -31.33
C GLU A 514 17.53 -10.55 -32.16
N ARG A 515 16.62 -10.65 -33.15
CA ARG A 515 16.21 -9.52 -34.01
C ARG A 515 15.56 -8.40 -33.22
N GLN A 516 14.75 -8.74 -32.23
CA GLN A 516 14.09 -7.78 -31.34
C GLN A 516 15.10 -7.17 -30.35
N LEU A 517 16.01 -7.99 -29.81
CA LEU A 517 17.05 -7.55 -28.90
C LEU A 517 18.03 -6.56 -29.55
N ASP A 518 18.35 -6.75 -30.83
CA ASP A 518 19.17 -5.82 -31.62
C ASP A 518 18.56 -4.42 -31.72
N LYS A 519 17.24 -4.26 -31.56
CA LYS A 519 16.60 -2.94 -31.54
C LYS A 519 16.92 -2.16 -30.27
N PHE A 520 17.13 -2.83 -29.14
CA PHE A 520 17.63 -2.20 -27.92
C PHE A 520 19.10 -1.79 -28.08
N ARG A 521 19.94 -2.68 -28.63
CA ARG A 521 21.37 -2.42 -28.88
C ARG A 521 21.62 -1.33 -29.93
N ALA A 522 20.60 -0.97 -30.71
CA ALA A 522 20.64 0.10 -31.71
C ALA A 522 20.36 1.51 -31.14
N LEU A 523 20.04 1.64 -29.84
CA LEU A 523 19.86 2.93 -29.19
C LEU A 523 21.20 3.63 -28.95
N CYS A 524 21.22 4.95 -29.10
CA CYS A 524 22.40 5.79 -28.92
C CYS A 524 22.39 6.55 -27.59
N ASP A 525 23.59 6.79 -27.04
CA ASP A 525 23.82 7.60 -25.84
C ASP A 525 23.94 9.13 -26.12
N ASP A 526 24.37 9.87 -25.09
CA ASP A 526 24.63 11.32 -25.02
C ASP A 526 25.36 11.95 -26.20
N ASN A 527 26.15 11.17 -26.94
CA ASN A 527 26.89 11.67 -28.09
C ASN A 527 26.19 11.44 -29.43
N GLY A 528 24.97 10.87 -29.43
CA GLY A 528 24.15 10.58 -30.61
C GLY A 528 24.76 9.59 -31.62
N ASN A 529 26.01 9.17 -31.39
CA ASN A 529 26.85 8.40 -32.32
C ASN A 529 27.44 7.13 -31.69
N HIS A 530 27.25 6.89 -30.39
CA HIS A 530 27.69 5.67 -29.73
C HIS A 530 26.48 4.84 -29.30
N LEU A 531 26.48 3.58 -29.72
CA LEU A 531 25.48 2.60 -29.29
C LEU A 531 25.62 2.35 -27.79
N ILE A 532 24.49 2.28 -27.10
CA ILE A 532 24.42 1.78 -25.73
C ILE A 532 24.68 0.26 -25.79
N LYS A 533 25.96 -0.12 -25.75
CA LYS A 533 26.39 -1.52 -25.88
C LYS A 533 25.93 -2.36 -24.69
N PHE A 534 25.92 -1.76 -23.51
CA PHE A 534 25.38 -2.35 -22.29
C PHE A 534 25.01 -1.23 -21.33
N ASN A 535 24.09 -1.53 -20.43
CA ASN A 535 23.59 -0.57 -19.45
C ASN A 535 23.19 -1.25 -18.14
N ASN A 536 23.96 -2.24 -17.70
CA ASN A 536 23.72 -3.01 -16.49
C ASN A 536 24.81 -2.78 -15.43
N ARG A 537 24.40 -2.54 -14.18
CA ARG A 537 25.28 -2.43 -13.01
C ARG A 537 25.77 -3.83 -12.58
N PRO A 538 27.04 -4.00 -12.16
CA PRO A 538 27.54 -5.26 -11.61
C PRO A 538 26.80 -5.68 -10.33
N ILE A 539 26.77 -6.97 -10.04
CA ILE A 539 26.20 -7.51 -8.80
C ILE A 539 26.89 -6.94 -7.56
N GLN A 540 26.11 -6.78 -6.49
CA GLN A 540 26.52 -6.23 -5.20
C GLN A 540 26.47 -7.32 -4.12
N GLY A 541 27.22 -7.15 -3.05
CA GLY A 541 27.29 -8.13 -1.96
C GLY A 541 25.94 -8.30 -1.24
N ILE A 542 25.55 -9.52 -0.90
CA ILE A 542 24.29 -9.78 -0.17
C ILE A 542 24.32 -9.22 1.25
N HIS A 543 25.49 -9.17 1.90
CA HIS A 543 25.70 -8.57 3.24
C HIS A 543 24.72 -9.07 4.32
N GLY A 544 24.35 -10.35 4.29
CA GLY A 544 23.46 -10.96 5.27
C GLY A 544 21.96 -10.68 5.06
N ARG A 545 21.59 -9.97 3.99
CA ARG A 545 20.18 -9.80 3.61
C ARG A 545 19.51 -11.13 3.36
N LYS A 546 18.27 -11.25 3.83
CA LYS A 546 17.44 -12.43 3.62
C LYS A 546 16.73 -12.33 2.29
N ILE A 547 16.92 -13.35 1.45
CA ILE A 547 16.26 -13.48 0.16
C ILE A 547 15.15 -14.51 0.32
N TYR A 548 13.94 -14.17 -0.06
CA TYR A 548 12.80 -15.07 -0.03
C TYR A 548 12.54 -15.66 -1.41
N THR A 549 11.98 -16.86 -1.48
CA THR A 549 11.35 -17.46 -2.67
C THR A 549 9.93 -17.89 -2.34
N THR A 550 8.99 -17.71 -3.26
CA THR A 550 7.63 -18.23 -3.11
C THR A 550 7.46 -19.64 -3.66
N CYS A 551 8.44 -20.14 -4.41
CA CYS A 551 8.35 -21.45 -5.06
C CYS A 551 9.29 -22.45 -4.41
N LYS A 552 8.75 -23.63 -4.10
CA LYS A 552 9.53 -24.78 -3.67
C LYS A 552 10.45 -25.13 -4.83
N ASP A 553 11.75 -25.20 -4.61
CA ASP A 553 12.64 -25.82 -5.58
C ASP A 553 12.16 -27.27 -5.79
N GLN A 554 11.47 -27.49 -6.92
CA GLN A 554 11.31 -28.71 -7.72
C GLN A 554 9.95 -28.72 -8.44
N GLU A 555 9.91 -28.11 -9.63
CA GLU A 555 9.54 -28.87 -10.83
C GLU A 555 10.48 -28.47 -11.98
N PRO A 556 11.38 -29.36 -12.41
CA PRO A 556 12.05 -29.22 -13.69
C PRO A 556 11.05 -29.57 -14.80
N ASN A 557 10.51 -28.56 -15.46
CA ASN A 557 9.68 -28.68 -16.66
C ASN A 557 9.94 -27.41 -17.49
N TYR A 558 10.73 -27.33 -18.57
CA TYR A 558 11.31 -28.30 -19.50
C TYR A 558 12.59 -27.68 -20.14
N LEU A 559 13.64 -28.50 -20.22
CA LEU A 559 14.68 -28.60 -21.27
C LEU A 559 15.53 -27.39 -21.67
N TRP A 560 16.72 -27.37 -21.08
CA TRP A 560 17.97 -27.15 -21.83
C TRP A 560 18.07 -28.17 -22.97
N ASN A 561 17.73 -27.80 -24.20
CA ASN A 561 18.16 -28.55 -25.38
C ASN A 561 19.42 -27.88 -25.97
N ASN A 562 20.56 -28.28 -25.42
CA ASN A 562 21.79 -28.34 -26.21
C ASN A 562 21.82 -29.73 -26.87
N ASN A 563 21.72 -29.78 -28.21
CA ASN A 563 22.50 -30.64 -29.11
C ASN A 563 21.85 -30.76 -30.51
N PHE A 564 22.59 -30.26 -31.51
CA PHE A 564 22.54 -30.46 -32.98
C PHE A 564 21.35 -29.91 -33.78
#